data_AF-X1TIR4-F1
#
_entry.id   AF-X1TIR4-F1
#
_cell.length_a   1.000
_cell.length_b   1.000
_cell.length_c   1.000
_cell.angle_alpha   90.00
_cell.angle_beta   90.00
_cell.angle_gamma   90.00
#
_symmetry.space_group_name_H-M   'P 1'
#
loop_
_entity.id
_entity.type
_entity.pdbx_description
1 polymer ?
#
loop_
_entity_poly.entity_id
_entity_poly.type
_entity_poly.pdbx_seq_one_letter_code
_entity_poly.pdbx_strand_id
1 'polypeptide(L)'
;MKITCAKRYIQEASFLNEKTTGRNLSLPILSTILISVQNKSLKLSSTNLETALEILVPAKIEKEGKVAVPADWYKGLISFNDALWQIDIANGSTKMIFGA
;
A
#
# COMPACT_ATOMS: atom_id res chain seq x y z
N MET A 1 -0.65 -12.40 2.78
CA MET A 1 -1.02 -11.58 1.62
C MET A 1 0.01 -11.80 0.53
N LYS A 2 -0.41 -12.06 -0.71
CA LYS A 2 0.46 -12.18 -1.88
C LYS A 2 -0.25 -11.59 -3.10
N ILE A 3 0.27 -10.49 -3.62
CA ILE A 3 -0.32 -9.75 -4.75
C ILE A 3 0.75 -9.35 -5.75
N THR A 4 0.35 -9.23 -7.02
CA THR A 4 1.17 -8.68 -8.10
C THR A 4 0.42 -7.55 -8.80
N CYS A 5 1.02 -6.37 -8.91
CA CYS A 5 0.41 -5.23 -9.58
C CYS A 5 1.44 -4.38 -10.34
N ALA A 6 0.97 -3.51 -11.23
CA ALA A 6 1.85 -2.59 -11.93
C ALA A 6 2.31 -1.47 -10.98
N LYS A 7 3.61 -1.16 -11.02
CA LYS A 7 4.26 -0.12 -10.22
C LYS A 7 3.45 1.19 -10.16
N ARG A 8 3.05 1.68 -11.33
CA ARG A 8 2.35 2.98 -11.49
C ARG A 8 1.11 3.09 -10.61
N TYR A 9 0.32 2.01 -10.50
CA TYR A 9 -0.94 2.04 -9.77
C TYR A 9 -0.71 2.15 -8.26
N ILE A 10 0.29 1.43 -7.74
CA ILE A 10 0.66 1.51 -6.32
C ILE A 10 1.24 2.87 -6.00
N GLN A 11 2.10 3.42 -6.86
CA GLN A 11 2.69 4.73 -6.64
C GLN A 11 1.63 5.83 -6.62
N GLU A 12 0.74 5.86 -7.61
CA GLU A 12 -0.33 6.85 -7.71
C GLU A 12 -1.31 6.73 -6.54
N ALA A 13 -1.76 5.51 -6.22
CA ALA A 13 -2.66 5.29 -5.10
C ALA A 13 -2.02 5.65 -3.75
N SER A 14 -0.73 5.34 -3.56
CA SER A 14 -0.02 5.69 -2.33
C SER A 14 0.19 7.20 -2.19
N PHE A 15 0.54 7.89 -3.29
CA PHE A 15 0.68 9.34 -3.33
C PHE A 15 -0.64 10.06 -2.97
N LEU A 16 -1.77 9.57 -3.49
CA LEU A 16 -3.08 10.14 -3.17
C LEU A 16 -3.48 9.85 -1.71
N ASN A 17 -3.27 8.63 -1.22
CA ASN A 17 -3.56 8.27 0.18
C ASN A 17 -2.71 9.09 1.16
N GLU A 18 -1.42 9.29 0.89
CA GLU A 18 -0.52 10.08 1.76
C GLU A 18 -1.11 11.46 2.11
N LYS A 19 -1.81 12.12 1.17
CA LYS A 19 -2.43 13.44 1.37
C LYS A 19 -3.57 13.45 2.39
N THR A 20 -4.16 12.29 2.68
CA THR A 20 -5.26 12.14 3.65
C THR A 20 -4.82 11.51 4.96
N THR A 21 -3.52 11.22 5.09
CA THR A 21 -2.89 10.82 6.35
C THR A 21 -2.52 12.06 7.17
N GLY A 22 -2.42 11.91 8.49
CA GLY A 22 -1.96 12.96 9.39
C GLY A 22 -0.66 12.57 10.08
N ARG A 23 0.31 13.50 10.17
CA ARG A 23 1.43 13.34 11.11
C ARG A 23 0.92 13.62 12.52
N ASN A 24 0.47 12.58 13.21
CA ASN A 24 -0.06 12.68 14.56
C ASN A 24 0.81 11.86 15.53
N LEU A 25 1.44 12.54 16.49
CA LEU A 25 2.28 11.91 17.52
C LEU A 25 1.47 11.12 18.55
N SER A 26 0.24 11.54 18.85
CA SER A 26 -0.63 10.83 19.79
C SER A 26 -1.29 9.59 19.17
N LEU A 27 -1.46 9.59 17.84
CA LEU A 27 -2.00 8.43 17.11
C LEU A 27 -1.18 8.11 15.85
N PRO A 28 0.03 7.50 16.01
CA PRO A 28 0.93 7.22 14.89
C PRO A 28 0.33 6.29 13.83
N ILE A 29 -0.67 5.48 14.17
CA ILE A 29 -1.32 4.61 13.17
C ILE A 29 -2.00 5.41 12.05
N LEU A 30 -2.37 6.68 12.28
CA LEU A 30 -2.95 7.55 11.25
C LEU A 30 -1.91 8.12 10.26
N SER A 31 -0.61 7.88 10.48
CA SER A 31 0.46 8.18 9.52
C SER A 31 0.79 6.99 8.61
N THR A 32 -0.13 6.02 8.54
CA THR A 32 0.01 4.81 7.74
C THR A 32 -1.06 4.72 6.65
N ILE A 33 -0.77 3.94 5.62
CA ILE A 33 -1.72 3.53 4.59
C ILE A 33 -2.02 2.05 4.83
N LEU A 34 -3.30 1.71 4.90
CA LEU A 34 -3.76 0.34 4.97
C LEU A 34 -3.85 -0.25 3.55
N ILE A 35 -3.01 -1.25 3.27
CA ILE A 35 -3.11 -2.10 2.09
C ILE A 35 -3.90 -3.34 2.49
N SER A 36 -5.03 -3.57 1.84
CA SER A 36 -5.91 -4.69 2.15
C SER A 36 -6.35 -5.42 0.90
N VAL A 37 -6.45 -6.74 1.01
CA VAL A 37 -6.95 -7.62 -0.03
C VAL A 37 -8.09 -8.41 0.56
N GLN A 38 -9.31 -8.13 0.08
CA GLN A 38 -10.52 -8.80 0.51
C GLN A 38 -11.45 -8.96 -0.69
N ASN A 39 -12.13 -10.11 -0.79
CA ASN A 39 -13.09 -10.39 -1.86
C ASN A 39 -12.49 -10.21 -3.26
N LYS A 40 -11.24 -10.63 -3.45
CA LYS A 40 -10.48 -10.45 -4.70
C LYS A 40 -10.28 -8.99 -5.15
N SER A 41 -10.33 -8.04 -4.21
CA SER A 41 -10.05 -6.63 -4.47
C SER A 41 -8.89 -6.14 -3.61
N LEU A 42 -7.89 -5.53 -4.25
CA LEU A 42 -6.81 -4.80 -3.58
C LEU A 42 -7.26 -3.36 -3.35
N LYS A 43 -7.19 -2.91 -2.10
CA LYS A 43 -7.58 -1.58 -1.65
C LYS A 43 -6.47 -0.93 -0.83
N LEU A 44 -6.20 0.34 -1.13
CA LEU A 44 -5.39 1.22 -0.31
C LEU A 44 -6.33 2.22 0.38
N SER A 45 -6.28 2.28 1.71
CA SER A 45 -7.11 3.18 2.51
C SER A 45 -6.27 4.00 3.49
N SER A 46 -6.65 5.25 3.72
CA SER A 46 -6.07 6.12 4.74
C SER A 46 -7.11 7.08 5.32
N THR A 47 -6.87 7.56 6.54
CA THR A 47 -7.74 8.53 7.21
C THR A 47 -6.99 9.32 8.27
N ASN A 48 -7.46 10.53 8.55
CA ASN A 48 -7.07 11.36 9.68
C ASN A 48 -8.22 11.59 10.69
N LEU A 49 -9.27 10.75 10.66
CA LEU A 49 -10.53 10.85 11.42
C LEU A 49 -11.51 11.95 10.97
N GLU A 50 -11.10 12.85 10.09
CA GLU A 50 -11.97 13.86 9.48
C GLU A 50 -12.29 13.53 8.02
N THR A 51 -11.27 13.08 7.30
CA THR A 51 -11.33 12.66 5.89
C THR A 51 -10.82 11.22 5.78
N ALA A 52 -11.42 10.46 4.87
CA ALA A 52 -10.96 9.12 4.50
C ALA A 52 -10.86 9.01 2.98
N LEU A 53 -9.86 8.28 2.50
CA LEU A 53 -9.70 7.94 1.10
C LEU A 53 -9.57 6.43 0.96
N GLU A 54 -10.26 5.88 -0.03
CA GLU A 54 -10.14 4.48 -0.41
C GLU A 54 -9.95 4.38 -1.93
N ILE A 55 -8.90 3.67 -2.36
CA ILE A 55 -8.56 3.47 -3.76
C ILE A 55 -8.48 1.98 -4.06
N LEU A 56 -9.26 1.53 -5.03
CA LEU A 56 -9.16 0.19 -5.57
C LEU A 56 -8.05 0.14 -6.63
N VAL A 57 -7.14 -0.83 -6.48
CA VAL A 57 -6.00 -0.99 -7.38
C VAL A 57 -6.13 -2.31 -8.13
N PRO A 58 -6.02 -2.31 -9.47
CA PRO A 58 -6.00 -3.56 -10.23
C PRO A 58 -4.73 -4.35 -9.92
N ALA A 59 -4.90 -5.59 -9.47
CA ALA A 59 -3.82 -6.48 -9.09
C ALA A 59 -4.22 -7.95 -9.31
N LYS A 60 -3.24 -8.79 -9.63
CA LYS A 60 -3.37 -10.24 -9.52
C LYS A 60 -3.24 -10.62 -8.04
N ILE A 61 -4.24 -11.32 -7.51
CA ILE A 61 -4.31 -11.71 -6.11
C ILE A 61 -4.08 -13.21 -5.99
N GLU A 62 -3.05 -13.59 -5.24
CA GLU A 62 -2.72 -15.00 -4.96
C GLU A 62 -3.05 -15.39 -3.51
N LYS A 63 -2.95 -14.45 -2.56
CA LYS A 63 -3.29 -14.68 -1.15
C LYS A 63 -3.84 -13.42 -0.51
N GLU A 64 -4.99 -13.52 0.15
CA GLU A 64 -5.60 -12.40 0.87
C GLU A 64 -4.79 -11.97 2.10
N GLY A 65 -5.16 -10.82 2.68
CA GLY A 65 -4.56 -10.28 3.90
C GLY A 65 -4.56 -8.77 3.94
N LYS A 66 -3.97 -8.21 4.98
CA LYS A 66 -3.89 -6.76 5.20
C LYS A 66 -2.60 -6.37 5.89
N VAL A 67 -2.14 -5.14 5.63
CA VAL A 67 -0.96 -4.54 6.25
C VAL A 67 -1.07 -3.03 6.30
N ALA A 68 -0.58 -2.43 7.37
CA ALA A 68 -0.37 -1.00 7.44
C ALA A 68 1.11 -0.70 7.13
N VAL A 69 1.36 0.26 6.25
CA VAL A 69 2.71 0.72 5.89
C VAL A 69 2.83 2.23 6.13
N PRO A 70 4.01 2.76 6.50
CA PRO A 70 4.21 4.21 6.64
C PRO A 70 3.78 4.95 5.37
N ALA A 71 3.11 6.09 5.45
CA ALA A 71 2.51 6.73 4.27
C ALA A 71 3.49 7.10 3.16
N ASP A 72 4.76 7.32 3.49
CA ASP A 72 5.84 7.70 2.58
C ASP A 72 6.68 6.52 2.06
N TRP A 73 6.31 5.28 2.41
CA TRP A 73 7.02 4.05 2.02
C TRP A 73 7.31 3.96 0.52
N TYR A 74 6.44 4.53 -0.31
CA TYR A 74 6.52 4.44 -1.76
C TYR A 74 7.58 5.36 -2.38
N LYS A 75 8.12 6.33 -1.64
CA LYS A 75 9.08 7.30 -2.18
C LYS A 75 10.40 6.67 -2.59
N GLY A 76 10.85 5.64 -1.87
CA GLY A 76 12.03 4.84 -2.23
C GLY A 76 11.87 4.06 -3.53
N LEU A 77 10.66 4.00 -4.08
CA LEU A 77 10.32 3.14 -5.20
C LEU A 77 10.46 3.82 -6.56
N ILE A 78 10.63 5.14 -6.54
CA ILE A 78 10.89 5.95 -7.74
C ILE A 78 12.22 5.53 -8.39
N SER A 79 13.20 5.09 -7.60
CA SER A 79 14.55 4.74 -8.05
C SER A 79 14.68 3.41 -8.79
N PHE A 80 13.66 2.53 -8.76
CA PHE A 80 13.74 1.20 -9.39
C PHE A 80 13.09 1.19 -10.78
N ASN A 81 13.70 0.52 -11.76
CA ASN A 81 13.26 0.55 -13.16
C ASN A 81 12.14 -0.46 -13.52
N ASP A 82 11.72 -1.31 -12.58
CA ASP A 82 10.84 -2.46 -12.87
C ASP A 82 9.34 -2.15 -12.91
N ALA A 83 8.63 -2.85 -13.80
CA ALA A 83 7.21 -2.65 -14.12
C ALA A 83 6.22 -3.37 -13.18
N LEU A 84 6.60 -4.54 -12.65
CA LEU A 84 5.72 -5.41 -11.86
C LEU A 84 6.20 -5.54 -10.42
N TRP A 85 5.24 -5.49 -9.49
CA TRP A 85 5.47 -5.43 -8.05
C TRP A 85 4.81 -6.58 -7.36
N GLN A 86 5.57 -7.33 -6.57
CA GLN A 86 5.02 -8.37 -5.72
C GLN A 86 5.16 -8.02 -4.24
N ILE A 87 4.04 -8.02 -3.53
CA ILE A 87 4.00 -7.85 -2.07
C ILE A 87 3.67 -9.20 -1.46
N ASP A 88 4.61 -9.77 -0.70
CA ASP A 88 4.41 -10.99 0.09
C ASP A 88 4.55 -10.68 1.58
N ILE A 89 3.55 -11.07 2.35
CA ILE A 89 3.53 -10.91 3.80
C ILE A 89 3.58 -12.29 4.43
N ALA A 90 4.73 -12.58 5.02
CA ALA A 90 5.00 -13.76 5.81
C ALA A 90 5.64 -13.36 7.15
N ASN A 91 5.13 -13.93 8.25
CA ASN A 91 5.74 -13.88 9.59
C ASN A 91 6.12 -12.47 10.09
N GLY A 92 5.23 -11.49 9.99
CA GLY A 92 5.46 -10.14 10.51
C GLY A 92 6.44 -9.28 9.68
N SER A 93 6.89 -9.78 8.53
CA SER A 93 7.75 -9.06 7.59
C SER A 93 7.06 -8.88 6.24
N THR A 94 7.14 -7.68 5.68
CA THR A 94 6.63 -7.36 4.34
C THR A 94 7.80 -7.45 3.38
N LYS A 95 7.85 -8.49 2.56
CA LYS A 95 8.85 -8.63 1.50
C LYS A 95 8.28 -8.02 0.22
N MET A 96 8.93 -6.96 -0.25
CA MET A 96 8.65 -6.36 -1.55
C MET A 96 9.73 -6.83 -2.52
N ILE A 97 9.31 -7.48 -3.59
CA ILE A 97 10.20 -7.98 -4.63
C ILE A 97 10.02 -7.09 -5.86
N PHE A 98 11.14 -6.53 -6.32
CA PHE A 98 11.27 -5.75 -7.54
C PHE A 98 12.13 -6.59 -8.49
N GLY A 99 11.60 -6.96 -9.67
CA GLY A 99 12.43 -7.61 -10.67
C GLY A 99 11.70 -8.45 -11.71
N ALA A 100 12.10 -8.16 -12.96
CA ALA A 100 12.04 -8.88 -14.24
C ALA A 100 10.70 -9.45 -14.72
#